data_AF-A0A952E1W7-F1
#
_entry.id   AF-A0A952E1W7-F1
#
_cell.length_a   1.000
_cell.length_b   1.000
_cell.length_c   1.000
_cell.angle_alpha   90.00
_cell.angle_beta   90.00
_cell.angle_gamma   90.00
#
_symmetry.space_group_name_H-M   'P 1'
#
loop_
_entity.id
_entity.type
_entity.pdbx_description
1 polymer ?
#
loop_
_entity_poly.entity_id
_entity_poly.type
_entity_poly.pdbx_seq_one_letter_code
_entity_poly.pdbx_strand_id
1 'polypeptide(L)'
;DVIHETDIEDVLKGVSHKERQKKVAVRLFSQSYEQKGVLTNADVSSIMRLSPLTISKYIREHEQDTGRLVPRRGTIHDMGRTLTHKRIICKKHIFEGKTVEQTARETYHSPQAVVRYTNDFKRVRECLKEGWSVERIAYTTGLSKSLTTEYVEMINEEEILF
;
A
#
# COMPACT_ATOMS: atom_id res chain seq x y z
N ASP A 1 -14.84 14.82 7.06
CA ASP A 1 -14.61 15.97 7.95
C ASP A 1 -13.13 16.28 8.10
N VAL A 2 -12.80 17.53 7.78
CA VAL A 2 -11.46 18.08 7.97
C VAL A 2 -11.13 18.21 9.47
N ILE A 3 -12.14 18.49 10.29
CA ILE A 3 -12.04 18.55 11.75
C ILE A 3 -13.05 17.55 12.32
N HIS A 4 -12.61 16.70 13.23
CA HIS A 4 -13.41 15.71 13.95
C HIS A 4 -13.21 15.86 15.46
N GLU A 5 -14.16 15.43 16.30
CA GLU A 5 -14.10 15.59 17.77
C GLU A 5 -12.81 14.98 18.37
N THR A 6 -12.37 13.85 17.83
CA THR A 6 -11.12 13.18 18.21
C THR A 6 -9.88 14.06 18.00
N ASP A 7 -9.91 15.02 17.08
CA ASP A 7 -8.77 15.91 16.83
C ASP A 7 -8.57 16.90 17.98
N ILE A 8 -9.66 17.33 18.64
CA ILE A 8 -9.61 18.19 19.82
C ILE A 8 -8.98 17.42 20.98
N GLU A 9 -9.40 16.16 21.18
CA GLU A 9 -8.81 15.30 22.20
C GLU A 9 -7.32 15.05 21.98
N ASP A 10 -6.91 14.81 20.73
CA ASP A 10 -5.50 14.60 20.39
C ASP A 10 -4.64 15.84 20.72
N VAL A 11 -5.18 17.05 20.54
CA VAL A 11 -4.51 18.29 20.96
C VAL A 11 -4.36 18.33 22.48
N LEU A 12 -5.43 18.05 23.23
CA LEU A 12 -5.41 18.05 24.70
C LEU A 12 -4.45 16.99 25.27
N LYS A 13 -4.32 15.84 24.58
CA LYS A 13 -3.40 14.74 24.93
C LYS A 13 -1.96 14.99 24.47
N GLY A 14 -1.67 16.12 23.81
CA GLY A 14 -0.31 16.46 23.37
C GLY A 14 0.21 15.61 22.20
N VAL A 15 -0.65 14.95 21.43
CA VAL A 15 -0.25 14.18 20.23
C VAL A 15 0.45 15.12 19.26
N SER A 16 1.58 14.71 18.67
CA SER A 16 2.36 15.60 17.79
C SER A 16 1.53 16.12 16.59
N HIS A 17 1.83 17.35 16.15
CA HIS A 17 1.14 17.94 14.99
C HIS A 17 1.19 17.03 13.76
N LYS A 18 2.33 16.38 13.50
CA LYS A 18 2.51 15.44 12.39
C LYS A 18 1.53 14.27 12.47
N GLU A 19 1.41 13.64 13.64
CA GLU A 19 0.52 12.49 13.82
C GLU A 19 -0.95 12.87 13.69
N ARG A 20 -1.34 14.04 14.19
CA ARG A 20 -2.71 14.56 13.99
C ARG A 20 -3.00 14.79 12.50
N GLN A 21 -2.09 15.43 11.77
CA GLN A 21 -2.25 15.61 10.32
C GLN A 21 -2.29 14.28 9.55
N LYS A 22 -1.47 13.29 9.95
CA LYS A 22 -1.52 11.94 9.37
C LYS A 22 -2.90 11.31 9.56
N LYS A 23 -3.49 11.40 10.76
CA LYS A 23 -4.85 10.92 11.04
C LYS A 23 -5.91 11.61 10.17
N VAL A 24 -5.85 12.94 10.05
CA VAL A 24 -6.78 13.72 9.19
C VAL A 24 -6.67 13.26 7.73
N ALA A 25 -5.46 13.09 7.20
CA ALA A 25 -5.24 12.66 5.82
C ALA A 25 -5.85 11.27 5.54
N VAL A 26 -5.59 10.30 6.43
CA VAL A 26 -6.18 8.95 6.32
C VAL A 26 -7.70 9.00 6.38
N ARG A 27 -8.26 9.77 7.32
CA ARG A 27 -9.71 9.94 7.48
C ARG A 27 -10.36 10.50 6.21
N LEU A 28 -9.75 11.51 5.56
CA LEU A 28 -10.28 12.07 4.32
C LEU A 28 -10.36 11.03 3.19
N PHE A 29 -9.36 10.15 3.06
CA PHE A 29 -9.43 9.04 2.09
C PHE A 29 -10.52 8.04 2.45
N SER A 30 -10.59 7.60 3.70
CA SER A 30 -11.57 6.62 4.16
C SER A 30 -13.01 7.13 3.98
N GLN A 31 -13.30 8.35 4.41
CA GLN A 31 -14.63 8.94 4.30
C GLN A 31 -15.03 9.19 2.84
N SER A 32 -14.09 9.57 1.97
CA SER A 32 -14.37 9.68 0.53
C SER A 32 -14.77 8.31 -0.04
N TYR A 33 -14.04 7.27 0.33
CA TYR A 33 -14.32 5.90 -0.10
C TYR A 33 -15.68 5.37 0.40
N GLU A 34 -16.02 5.62 1.65
CA GLU A 34 -17.34 5.29 2.24
C GLU A 34 -18.48 5.96 1.46
N GLN A 35 -18.24 7.16 0.91
CA GLN A 35 -19.18 7.90 0.07
C GLN A 35 -19.10 7.52 -1.42
N LYS A 36 -18.46 6.39 -1.75
CA LYS A 36 -18.26 5.88 -3.12
C LYS A 36 -17.41 6.81 -4.02
N GLY A 37 -16.65 7.72 -3.41
CA GLY A 37 -15.64 8.55 -4.07
C GLY A 37 -14.23 8.01 -3.86
N VAL A 38 -13.26 8.48 -4.66
CA VAL A 38 -11.84 8.18 -4.43
C VAL A 38 -10.99 9.40 -4.72
N LEU A 39 -10.19 9.80 -3.73
CA LEU A 39 -9.28 10.94 -3.80
C LEU A 39 -7.87 10.50 -4.22
N THR A 40 -7.16 11.40 -4.89
CA THR A 40 -5.72 11.33 -5.11
C THR A 40 -4.96 11.99 -3.96
N ASN A 41 -3.64 11.77 -3.89
CA ASN A 41 -2.79 12.53 -2.98
C ASN A 41 -2.85 14.04 -3.27
N ALA A 42 -3.07 14.45 -4.52
CA ALA A 42 -3.19 15.86 -4.90
C ALA A 42 -4.46 16.48 -4.33
N ASP A 43 -5.60 15.79 -4.40
CA ASP A 43 -6.87 16.28 -3.87
C ASP A 43 -6.78 16.53 -2.35
N VAL A 44 -6.29 15.54 -1.60
CA VAL A 44 -6.09 15.67 -0.15
C VAL A 44 -5.05 16.74 0.19
N SER A 45 -3.99 16.87 -0.63
CA SER A 45 -2.99 17.92 -0.43
C SER A 45 -3.57 19.33 -0.55
N SER A 46 -4.47 19.54 -1.51
CA SER A 46 -5.20 20.80 -1.67
C SER A 46 -6.12 21.09 -0.51
N ILE A 47 -6.87 20.09 -0.03
CA ILE A 47 -7.78 20.22 1.12
C ILE A 47 -7.01 20.62 2.38
N MET A 48 -5.87 19.97 2.63
CA MET A 48 -5.07 20.15 3.85
C MET A 48 -4.04 21.28 3.73
N ARG A 49 -3.89 21.89 2.55
CA ARG A 49 -2.85 22.90 2.23
C ARG A 49 -1.43 22.38 2.52
N LEU A 50 -1.19 21.12 2.16
CA LEU A 50 0.11 20.46 2.29
C LEU A 50 0.65 20.10 0.90
N SER A 51 1.92 19.70 0.83
CA SER A 51 2.45 19.18 -0.43
C SER A 51 1.93 17.75 -0.70
N PRO A 52 1.72 17.33 -1.96
CA PRO A 52 1.41 15.94 -2.29
C PRO A 52 2.46 14.95 -1.77
N LEU A 53 3.72 15.38 -1.66
CA LEU A 53 4.81 14.58 -1.10
C LEU A 53 4.61 14.32 0.40
N THR A 54 4.17 15.33 1.14
CA THR A 54 3.83 15.20 2.57
C THR A 54 2.68 14.22 2.77
N ILE A 55 1.60 14.33 1.98
CA ILE A 55 0.48 13.38 2.02
C ILE A 55 0.97 11.97 1.70
N SER A 56 1.77 11.80 0.64
CA SER A 56 2.34 10.51 0.26
C SER A 56 3.15 9.88 1.42
N LYS A 57 3.97 10.68 2.10
CA LYS A 57 4.75 10.25 3.27
C LYS A 57 3.85 9.81 4.42
N TYR A 58 2.83 10.59 4.77
CA TYR A 58 1.88 10.24 5.82
C TYR A 58 1.16 8.93 5.54
N ILE A 59 0.71 8.73 4.31
CA ILE A 59 0.04 7.48 3.92
C ILE A 59 1.03 6.31 3.98
N ARG A 60 2.25 6.46 3.47
CA ARG A 60 3.26 5.40 3.55
C ARG A 60 3.57 5.00 4.99
N GLU A 61 3.79 5.98 5.87
CA GLU A 61 4.04 5.72 7.29
C GLU A 61 2.84 5.00 7.92
N HIS A 62 1.60 5.47 7.68
CA HIS A 62 0.40 4.81 8.20
C HIS A 62 0.26 3.37 7.71
N GLU A 63 0.47 3.12 6.42
CA GLU A 63 0.38 1.78 5.81
C GLU A 63 1.47 0.84 6.36
N GLN A 64 2.67 1.37 6.64
CA GLN A 64 3.76 0.64 7.28
C GLN A 64 3.47 0.32 8.75
N ASP A 65 3.02 1.31 9.52
CA ASP A 65 2.74 1.20 10.95
C ASP A 65 1.59 0.22 11.23
N THR A 66 0.57 0.21 10.36
CA THR A 66 -0.67 -0.55 10.60
C THR A 66 -0.80 -1.81 9.76
N GLY A 67 -0.02 -1.94 8.69
CA GLY A 67 -0.19 -2.98 7.68
C GLY A 67 -1.53 -2.91 6.93
N ARG A 68 -2.27 -1.79 7.02
CA ARG A 68 -3.54 -1.58 6.33
C ARG A 68 -3.37 -0.54 5.24
N LEU A 69 -3.88 -0.84 4.06
CA LEU A 69 -3.85 0.11 2.94
C LEU A 69 -4.84 1.25 3.16
N VAL A 70 -4.56 2.39 2.57
CA VAL A 70 -5.50 3.52 2.55
C VAL A 70 -6.24 3.51 1.20
N PRO A 71 -7.59 3.67 1.19
CA PRO A 71 -8.41 3.57 -0.03
C PRO A 71 -8.33 4.83 -0.91
N ARG A 72 -7.12 5.18 -1.35
CA ARG A 72 -6.85 6.26 -2.30
C ARG A 72 -7.02 5.78 -3.75
N ARG A 73 -7.21 6.70 -4.69
CA ARG A 73 -7.40 6.39 -6.13
C ARG A 73 -6.31 5.47 -6.70
N GLY A 74 -5.06 5.67 -6.31
CA GLY A 74 -3.94 4.81 -6.75
C GLY A 74 -4.08 3.36 -6.26
N THR A 75 -4.61 3.15 -5.05
CA THR A 75 -4.87 1.82 -4.46
C THR A 75 -6.10 1.19 -5.12
N ILE A 76 -7.22 1.91 -5.18
CA ILE A 76 -8.51 1.37 -5.64
C ILE A 76 -8.51 1.03 -7.13
N HIS A 77 -7.86 1.85 -7.96
CA HIS A 77 -7.86 1.65 -9.41
C HIS A 77 -6.54 1.08 -9.96
N ASP A 78 -5.63 0.63 -9.09
CA ASP A 78 -4.30 0.15 -9.50
C ASP A 78 -3.53 1.15 -10.39
N MET A 79 -3.80 2.45 -10.21
CA MET A 79 -3.21 3.54 -11.01
C MET A 79 -1.88 4.03 -10.39
N GLY A 80 -1.51 3.51 -9.23
CA GLY A 80 -0.32 3.93 -8.51
C GLY A 80 0.94 3.24 -9.02
N ARG A 81 2.03 4.02 -9.16
CA ARG A 81 3.40 3.47 -9.14
C ARG A 81 3.81 2.93 -7.76
N THR A 82 2.93 3.03 -6.77
CA THR A 82 3.20 2.69 -5.37
C THR A 82 3.15 1.18 -5.16
N LEU A 83 4.21 0.54 -5.62
CA LEU A 83 4.73 -0.79 -5.28
C LEU A 83 4.33 -1.34 -3.89
N THR A 84 4.27 -0.46 -2.88
CA THR A 84 3.85 -0.76 -1.51
C THR A 84 2.55 -1.56 -1.38
N HIS A 85 1.52 -1.30 -2.21
CA HIS A 85 0.27 -2.07 -2.10
C HIS A 85 0.40 -3.52 -2.56
N LYS A 86 1.22 -3.81 -3.60
CA LYS A 86 1.47 -5.16 -4.10
C LYS A 86 2.30 -5.95 -3.10
N ARG A 87 3.29 -5.28 -2.50
CA ARG A 87 4.05 -5.81 -1.36
C ARG A 87 3.16 -6.15 -0.17
N ILE A 88 2.26 -5.26 0.25
CA ILE A 88 1.34 -5.53 1.37
C ILE A 88 0.36 -6.66 1.03
N ILE A 89 -0.14 -6.75 -0.20
CA ILE A 89 -0.99 -7.86 -0.65
C ILE A 89 -0.25 -9.19 -0.56
N CYS A 90 0.97 -9.26 -1.11
CA CYS A 90 1.79 -10.48 -1.06
C CYS A 90 2.14 -10.84 0.38
N LYS A 91 2.48 -9.85 1.22
CA LYS A 91 2.76 -10.08 2.64
C LYS A 91 1.57 -10.70 3.39
N LYS A 92 0.39 -10.13 3.24
CA LYS A 92 -0.84 -10.65 3.87
C LYS A 92 -1.17 -12.07 3.42
N HIS A 93 -1.12 -12.32 2.11
CA HIS A 93 -1.56 -13.62 1.59
C HIS A 93 -0.50 -14.72 1.80
N ILE A 94 0.76 -14.43 1.48
CA ILE A 94 1.83 -15.43 1.42
C ILE A 94 2.49 -15.62 2.78
N PHE A 95 2.78 -14.55 3.51
CA PHE A 95 3.53 -14.62 4.77
C PHE A 95 2.61 -14.68 5.99
N GLU A 96 1.52 -13.91 6.02
CA GLU A 96 0.53 -13.98 7.11
C GLU A 96 -0.49 -15.11 6.94
N GLY A 97 -0.49 -15.82 5.79
CA GLY A 97 -1.38 -16.95 5.53
C GLY A 97 -2.87 -16.58 5.37
N LYS A 98 -3.19 -15.31 5.08
CA LYS A 98 -4.58 -14.86 4.93
C LYS A 98 -5.21 -15.42 3.65
N THR A 99 -6.50 -15.72 3.74
CA THR A 99 -7.30 -16.09 2.56
C THR A 99 -7.36 -14.95 1.55
N VAL A 100 -7.64 -15.28 0.29
CA VAL A 100 -7.78 -14.29 -0.80
C VAL A 100 -8.85 -13.26 -0.43
N GLU A 101 -9.95 -13.70 0.18
CA GLU A 101 -11.08 -12.87 0.59
C GLU A 101 -10.70 -11.92 1.73
N GLN A 102 -9.95 -12.40 2.72
CA GLN A 102 -9.44 -11.57 3.81
C GLN A 102 -8.47 -10.51 3.28
N THR A 103 -7.51 -10.91 2.43
CA THR A 103 -6.55 -9.98 1.83
C THR A 103 -7.27 -8.95 0.96
N ALA A 104 -8.21 -9.36 0.11
CA ALA A 104 -8.99 -8.47 -0.74
C ALA A 104 -9.71 -7.39 0.08
N ARG A 105 -10.41 -7.79 1.15
CA ARG A 105 -11.11 -6.90 2.06
C ARG A 105 -10.17 -5.93 2.78
N GLU A 106 -9.04 -6.41 3.29
CA GLU A 106 -8.08 -5.58 4.03
C GLU A 106 -7.25 -4.63 3.13
N THR A 107 -7.21 -4.91 1.84
CA THR A 107 -6.41 -4.14 0.87
C THR A 107 -7.24 -3.32 -0.09
N TYR A 108 -8.57 -3.39 -0.01
CA TYR A 108 -9.50 -2.72 -0.93
C TYR A 108 -9.30 -3.14 -2.40
N HIS A 109 -8.88 -4.38 -2.62
CA HIS A 109 -8.68 -4.97 -3.94
C HIS A 109 -9.70 -6.08 -4.20
N SER A 110 -9.93 -6.39 -5.47
CA SER A 110 -10.71 -7.56 -5.83
C SER A 110 -9.92 -8.85 -5.54
N PRO A 111 -10.61 -9.98 -5.25
CA PRO A 111 -9.98 -11.30 -5.16
C PRO A 111 -9.10 -11.62 -6.38
N GLN A 112 -9.53 -11.23 -7.57
CA GLN A 112 -8.79 -11.44 -8.81
C GLN A 112 -7.47 -10.67 -8.84
N ALA A 113 -7.44 -9.44 -8.32
CA ALA A 113 -6.20 -8.66 -8.21
C ALA A 113 -5.23 -9.30 -7.21
N VAL A 114 -5.74 -9.80 -6.07
CA VAL A 114 -4.93 -10.53 -5.08
C VAL A 114 -4.28 -11.78 -5.70
N VAL A 115 -5.06 -12.59 -6.41
CA VAL A 115 -4.56 -13.78 -7.11
C VAL A 115 -3.51 -13.41 -8.16
N ARG A 116 -3.75 -12.34 -8.93
CA ARG A 116 -2.80 -11.86 -9.94
C ARG A 116 -1.44 -11.51 -9.32
N TYR A 117 -1.41 -10.63 -8.32
CA TYR A 117 -0.14 -10.20 -7.73
C TYR A 117 0.61 -11.33 -7.03
N THR A 118 -0.12 -12.21 -6.35
CA THR A 118 0.49 -13.36 -5.65
C THR A 118 1.04 -14.39 -6.63
N ASN A 119 0.41 -14.58 -7.79
CA ASN A 119 0.96 -15.41 -8.87
C ASN A 119 2.19 -14.76 -9.51
N ASP A 120 2.17 -13.45 -9.76
CA ASP A 120 3.34 -12.73 -10.26
C ASP A 120 4.53 -12.83 -9.30
N PHE A 121 4.29 -12.72 -7.99
CA PHE A 121 5.31 -12.94 -6.96
C PHE A 121 5.88 -14.36 -7.03
N LYS A 122 5.02 -15.39 -7.11
CA LYS A 122 5.45 -16.80 -7.23
C LYS A 122 6.30 -17.04 -8.48
N ARG A 123 5.93 -16.43 -9.62
CA ARG A 123 6.70 -16.51 -10.87
C ARG A 123 8.09 -15.90 -10.72
N VAL A 124 8.19 -14.71 -10.11
CA VAL A 124 9.49 -14.07 -9.83
C VAL A 124 10.34 -14.94 -8.91
N ARG A 125 9.76 -15.49 -7.85
CA ARG A 125 10.45 -16.40 -6.92
C ARG A 125 11.03 -17.62 -7.61
N GLU A 126 10.27 -18.25 -8.51
CA GLU A 126 10.75 -19.43 -9.22
C GLU A 126 11.92 -19.09 -10.15
N CYS A 127 11.82 -18.00 -10.91
CA CYS A 127 12.93 -17.57 -11.75
C CYS A 127 14.18 -17.17 -10.95
N LEU A 128 14.00 -16.59 -9.76
CA LEU A 128 15.11 -16.21 -8.88
C LEU A 128 15.85 -17.46 -8.36
N LYS A 129 15.13 -18.51 -7.99
CA LYS A 129 15.73 -19.81 -7.58
C LYS A 129 16.59 -20.43 -8.67
N GLU A 130 16.21 -20.25 -9.93
CA GLU A 130 16.98 -20.68 -11.10
C GLU A 130 18.18 -19.76 -11.41
N GLY A 131 18.46 -18.77 -10.56
CA GLY A 131 19.61 -17.85 -10.69
C GLY A 131 19.45 -16.79 -11.78
N TRP A 132 18.22 -16.46 -12.19
CA TRP A 132 18.00 -15.46 -13.23
C TRP A 132 18.22 -14.03 -12.71
N SER A 133 18.76 -13.16 -13.57
CA SER A 133 18.89 -11.73 -13.26
C SER A 133 17.52 -11.02 -13.28
N VAL A 134 17.40 -9.92 -12.52
CA VAL A 134 16.19 -9.09 -12.47
C VAL A 134 15.72 -8.67 -13.87
N GLU A 135 16.65 -8.31 -14.76
CA GLU A 135 16.35 -7.94 -16.15
C GLU A 135 15.71 -9.09 -16.92
N ARG A 136 16.26 -10.30 -16.80
CA ARG A 136 15.73 -11.50 -17.46
C ARG A 136 14.36 -11.87 -16.92
N ILE A 137 14.17 -11.78 -15.61
CA ILE A 137 12.89 -12.05 -14.95
C ILE A 137 11.84 -11.05 -15.43
N ALA A 138 12.13 -9.75 -15.39
CA ALA A 138 11.20 -8.70 -15.84
C ALA A 138 10.79 -8.91 -17.30
N TYR A 139 11.76 -9.15 -18.18
CA TYR A 139 11.52 -9.43 -19.60
C TYR A 139 10.63 -10.65 -19.81
N THR A 140 10.94 -11.78 -19.17
CA THR A 140 10.22 -13.05 -19.38
C THR A 140 8.83 -13.04 -18.75
N THR A 141 8.68 -12.38 -17.61
CA THR A 141 7.40 -12.33 -16.89
C THR A 141 6.44 -11.27 -17.43
N GLY A 142 6.97 -10.29 -18.18
CA GLY A 142 6.22 -9.10 -18.63
C GLY A 142 6.02 -8.06 -17.53
N LEU A 143 6.68 -8.22 -16.38
CA LEU A 143 6.60 -7.27 -15.27
C LEU A 143 7.57 -6.10 -15.48
N SER A 144 7.29 -4.97 -14.84
CA SER A 144 8.25 -3.87 -14.85
C SER A 144 9.51 -4.25 -14.06
N LYS A 145 10.66 -3.70 -14.45
CA LYS A 145 11.92 -3.88 -13.71
C LYS A 145 11.75 -3.50 -12.24
N SER A 146 11.07 -2.38 -11.99
CA SER A 146 10.82 -1.88 -10.63
C SER A 146 10.00 -2.84 -9.76
N LEU A 147 8.93 -3.44 -10.32
CA LEU A 147 8.11 -4.42 -9.58
C LEU A 147 8.88 -5.72 -9.35
N THR A 148 9.65 -6.14 -10.35
CA THR A 148 10.51 -7.33 -10.25
C THR A 148 11.55 -7.15 -9.15
N THR A 149 12.23 -6.00 -9.11
CA THR A 149 13.19 -5.66 -8.05
C THR A 149 12.54 -5.74 -6.67
N GLU A 150 11.35 -5.15 -6.48
CA GLU A 150 10.67 -5.21 -5.18
C GLU A 150 10.32 -6.63 -4.76
N TYR A 151 9.84 -7.47 -5.69
CA TYR A 151 9.58 -8.89 -5.37
C TYR A 151 10.86 -9.63 -5.00
N VAL A 152 11.97 -9.38 -5.70
CA VAL A 152 13.28 -9.97 -5.36
C VAL A 152 13.75 -9.51 -3.97
N GLU A 153 13.63 -8.22 -3.65
CA GLU A 153 13.93 -7.69 -2.32
C GLU A 153 13.07 -8.38 -1.24
N MET A 154 11.76 -8.51 -1.47
CA MET A 154 10.86 -9.22 -0.57
C MET A 154 11.26 -10.70 -0.37
N ILE A 155 11.68 -11.39 -1.41
CA ILE A 155 12.10 -12.80 -1.33
C ILE A 155 13.40 -12.92 -0.52
N ASN A 156 14.37 -12.06 -0.79
CA ASN A 156 15.67 -12.09 -0.11
C ASN A 156 15.55 -11.72 1.38
N GLU A 157 14.67 -10.78 1.74
CA GLU A 157 14.37 -10.46 3.14
C GLU A 157 13.85 -11.69 3.92
N GLU A 158 13.09 -12.56 3.27
CA GLU A 158 12.53 -13.78 3.88
C GLU A 158 13.56 -14.91 3.99
N GLU A 159 14.45 -15.07 3.00
CA GLU A 159 15.54 -16.06 3.10
C GLU A 159 16.52 -15.75 4.23
N ILE A 160 16.57 -14.51 4.71
CA ILE A 160 17.39 -14.10 5.88
C ILE A 160 16.70 -14.46 7.22
N LEU A 161 15.39 -14.74 7.21
CA LEU A 161 14.59 -15.04 8.40
C LEU A 161 14.48 -16.54 8.73
N PHE A 162 15.15 -17.40 7.95
CA PHE A 162 15.25 -18.85 8.14
C PHE A 162 16.72 -19.31 8.15
#